data_AF-A0AAP3GCL3-F1
#
_entry.id   AF-A0AAP3GCL3-F1
#
_cell.length_a   1.000
_cell.length_b   1.000
_cell.length_c   1.000
_cell.angle_alpha   90.00
_cell.angle_beta   90.00
_cell.angle_gamma   90.00
#
_symmetry.space_group_name_H-M   'P 1'
#
loop_
_entity.id
_entity.type
_entity.pdbx_description
1 polymer ?
#
loop_
_entity_poly.entity_id
_entity_poly.type
_entity_poly.pdbx_seq_one_letter_code
_entity_poly.pdbx_strand_id
1 'polypeptide(L)' 'MAIATIYVTLIIEGDKTFAQVPKIEKLKAEVKRQLEVLGVPELAQ' A
#
# COMPACT_ATOMS: atom_id res chain seq x y z
N MET A 1 3.49 4.95 9.22
CA MET A 1 4.94 5.07 8.93
C MET A 1 5.15 5.82 7.62
N ALA A 2 6.15 6.72 7.49
CA ALA A 2 6.38 7.48 6.26
C ALA A 2 6.55 6.59 5.00
N ILE A 3 7.24 5.45 5.16
CA ILE A 3 7.46 4.50 4.06
C ILE A 3 6.18 3.80 3.56
N ALA A 4 5.18 3.58 4.42
CA ALA A 4 3.91 2.99 4.00
C ALA A 4 3.15 3.94 3.08
N THR A 5 3.11 5.22 3.44
CA THR A 5 2.46 6.26 2.63
C THR A 5 3.12 6.39 1.27
N ILE A 6 4.45 6.31 1.18
CA ILE A 6 5.16 6.28 -0.12
C ILE A 6 4.67 5.12 -0.98
N TYR A 7 4.59 3.91 -0.43
CA TYR A 7 4.10 2.76 -1.19
C TYR A 7 2.63 2.91 -1.61
N VAL A 8 1.78 3.45 -0.73
CA VAL A 8 0.37 3.73 -1.05
C VAL A 8 0.26 4.70 -2.22
N THR A 9 1.03 5.80 -2.21
CA THR A 9 1.07 6.77 -3.31
C THR A 9 1.53 6.11 -4.61
N LEU A 10 2.64 5.36 -4.58
CA LEU A 10 3.14 4.65 -5.76
C LEU A 10 2.15 3.60 -6.30
N ILE A 11 1.34 3.00 -5.42
CA ILE A 11 0.30 2.05 -5.81
C ILE A 11 -0.88 2.78 -6.48
N ILE A 12 -1.28 3.93 -5.94
CA ILE A 12 -2.36 4.76 -6.50
C ILE A 12 -1.95 5.35 -7.86
N GLU A 13 -0.68 5.74 -8.01
CA GLU A 13 -0.13 6.26 -9.27
C GLU A 13 0.09 5.15 -10.32
N GLY A 14 -0.01 3.87 -9.93
CA GLY A 14 0.20 2.72 -10.82
C GLY A 14 1.66 2.38 -11.09
N ASP A 15 2.61 3.06 -10.43
CA ASP A 15 4.05 2.81 -10.49
C ASP A 15 4.44 1.49 -9.79
N LYS A 16 3.65 1.09 -8.78
CA LYS A 16 3.83 -0.16 -8.05
C LYS A 16 2.51 -0.89 -7.82
N THR A 17 2.61 -2.18 -7.53
CA THR A 17 1.49 -2.99 -7.03
C THR A 17 1.70 -3.38 -5.57
N PHE A 18 0.62 -3.75 -4.89
CA PHE A 18 0.71 -4.20 -3.49
C PHE A 18 1.57 -5.46 -3.31
N ALA A 19 1.70 -6.29 -4.36
CA ALA A 19 2.63 -7.42 -4.38
C ALA A 19 4.12 -7.00 -4.32
N GLN A 20 4.45 -5.79 -4.78
CA GLN A 20 5.81 -5.24 -4.74
C GLN A 20 6.16 -4.57 -3.41
N VAL A 21 5.20 -4.48 -2.48
CA VAL A 21 5.46 -4.02 -1.12
C VAL A 21 6.35 -5.06 -0.42
N PRO A 22 7.45 -4.65 0.24
CA PRO A 22 8.33 -5.54 0.98
C PRO A 22 7.54 -6.44 1.94
N LYS A 23 7.98 -7.69 2.10
CA LYS A 23 7.38 -8.70 3.01
C LYS A 23 7.63 -8.40 4.50
N ILE A 24 7.62 -7.12 4.86
CA ILE A 24 7.65 -6.64 6.23
C ILE A 24 6.19 -6.56 6.66
N GLU A 25 5.73 -7.48 7.52
CA GLU A 25 4.30 -7.60 7.88
C GLU A 25 3.70 -6.27 8.34
N LYS A 26 4.40 -5.54 9.21
CA LYS A 26 3.93 -4.24 9.71
C LYS A 26 3.78 -3.19 8.60
N LEU A 27 4.65 -3.20 7.60
CA LEU A 27 4.57 -2.29 6.46
C LEU A 27 3.39 -2.68 5.56
N LYS A 28 3.30 -3.96 5.21
CA LYS A 28 2.26 -4.46 4.31
C LYS A 28 0.86 -4.29 4.90
N ALA A 29 0.71 -4.52 6.21
CA ALA A 29 -0.53 -4.26 6.92
C ALA A 29 -0.91 -2.77 6.94
N GLU A 30 0.07 -1.88 7.16
CA GLU A 30 -0.16 -0.42 7.14
C GLU A 30 -0.54 0.08 5.73
N VAL A 31 0.14 -0.40 4.68
CA VAL A 31 -0.21 -0.07 3.28
C VAL A 31 -1.63 -0.52 2.96
N LYS A 32 -2.00 -1.75 3.34
CA LYS A 32 -3.35 -2.28 3.15
C LYS A 32 -4.40 -1.41 3.85
N ARG A 33 -4.17 -1.09 5.14
CA ARG A 33 -5.07 -0.24 5.93
C ARG A 33 -5.25 1.14 5.29
N GLN A 34 -4.18 1.74 4.77
CA GLN A 34 -4.26 3.04 4.12
C GLN A 34 -5.05 2.97 2.80
N LEU A 35 -4.86 1.93 1.98
CA LEU A 35 -5.66 1.71 0.77
C LEU A 35 -7.15 1.51 1.10
N GLU A 36 -7.47 0.80 2.17
CA GLU A 36 -8.84 0.64 2.67
C GLU A 36 -9.45 1.98 3.12
N VAL A 37 -8.69 2.80 3.87
CA VAL A 37 -9.13 4.13 4.32
C VAL A 37 -9.33 5.10 3.15
N LEU A 38 -8.53 4.97 2.09
CA LEU A 38 -8.64 5.78 0.87
C LEU A 38 -9.76 5.30 -0.07
N GLY A 39 -10.46 4.22 0.27
CA GLY A 39 -11.58 3.70 -0.52
C GLY A 39 -11.16 2.96 -1.78
N VAL A 40 -9.91 2.50 -1.85
CA VAL A 40 -9.36 1.72 -2.97
C VAL A 40 -8.85 0.33 -2.54
N PRO A 41 -9.70 -0.49 -1.88
CA PRO A 41 -9.29 -1.78 -1.35
C PRO A 41 -8.89 -2.79 -2.44
N GLU A 42 -9.32 -2.60 -3.70
CA GLU A 42 -8.92 -3.48 -4.80
C GLU A 42 -7.43 -3.40 -5.14
N LEU A 43 -6.79 -2.27 -4.81
CA LEU A 43 -5.35 -2.10 -5.02
C LEU A 43 -4.52 -2.86 -3.99
N ALA A 44 -5.13 -3.40 -2.94
CA ALA A 44 -4.47 -4.19 -1.89
C ALA A 44 -4.47 -5.71 -2.18
N GLN A 45 -4.64 -6.10 -3.44
CA GLN A 45 -4.61 -7.49 -3.91
C GLN A 45 -3.20 -7.99 -4.21
#